data_AF-A0AB74A659-F1
#
_entry.id   AF-A0AB74A659-F1
#
_cell.length_a   1.000
_cell.length_b   1.000
_cell.length_c   1.000
_cell.angle_alpha   90.00
_cell.angle_beta   90.00
_cell.angle_gamma   90.00
#
_symmetry.space_group_name_H-M   'P 1'
#
loop_
_entity.id
_entity.type
_entity.pdbx_description
1 polymer ?
#
loop_
_entity_poly.entity_id
_entity_poly.type
_entity_poly.pdbx_seq_one_letter_code
_entity_poly.pdbx_strand_id
1 'polypeptide(L)'
;MDKAFKLAHLAFDKSSTILAAPALADMPEMLVSYVLGDSVKERLGEVVETYTATAAMLKEYDEGGEQYNQIAVMKSYRGTDAFIDLEDQHKRIFIVEDFLKHHVAGTSITLGHEVSHIVRDNEILDFGYLAPGLRDEKEAAISEESYLTHLEGGLQSAMEYSYGQKNPHMFRSVERMMQKNVLGTERAMELFKVKSMQDLKVERLSDPGVRTNLLMNNADSLAMLSFMLAESAVKGRLRSWGALV
;
A
#
# COMPACT_ATOMS: atom_id res chain seq x y z
N MET A 1 3.60 -18.30 2.53
CA MET A 1 4.22 -17.38 1.55
C MET A 1 3.54 -17.47 0.19
N ASP A 2 3.52 -18.63 -0.48
CA ASP A 2 2.86 -18.82 -1.79
C ASP A 2 1.42 -18.29 -1.87
N LYS A 3 0.56 -18.66 -0.90
CA LYS A 3 -0.82 -18.13 -0.83
C LYS A 3 -0.88 -16.61 -0.68
N ALA A 4 0.11 -15.98 -0.04
CA ALA A 4 0.10 -14.54 0.21
C ALA A 4 0.43 -13.75 -1.07
N PHE A 5 1.42 -14.19 -1.85
CA PHE A 5 1.69 -13.61 -3.18
C PHE A 5 0.50 -13.77 -4.12
N LYS A 6 -0.11 -14.97 -4.17
CA LYS A 6 -1.33 -15.22 -4.95
C LYS A 6 -2.47 -14.25 -4.62
N LEU A 7 -2.66 -13.98 -3.34
CA LEU A 7 -3.73 -13.09 -2.89
C LEU A 7 -3.40 -11.63 -3.15
N ALA A 8 -2.16 -11.20 -2.93
CA ALA A 8 -1.70 -9.86 -3.25
C ALA A 8 -1.81 -9.58 -4.76
N HIS A 9 -1.31 -10.49 -5.60
CA HIS A 9 -1.46 -10.42 -7.06
C HIS A 9 -2.94 -10.30 -7.44
N LEU A 10 -3.81 -11.16 -6.91
CA LEU A 10 -5.25 -11.09 -7.17
C LEU A 10 -5.85 -9.73 -6.78
N ALA A 11 -5.47 -9.17 -5.62
CA ALA A 11 -5.99 -7.89 -5.15
C ALA A 11 -5.59 -6.73 -6.08
N PHE A 12 -4.32 -6.67 -6.48
CA PHE A 12 -3.82 -5.62 -7.38
C PHE A 12 -4.35 -5.78 -8.82
N ASP A 13 -4.41 -7.01 -9.36
CA ASP A 13 -4.95 -7.29 -10.70
C ASP A 13 -6.45 -6.95 -10.83
N LYS A 14 -7.25 -7.34 -9.83
CA LYS A 14 -8.68 -7.02 -9.84
C LYS A 14 -8.91 -5.53 -9.65
N SER A 15 -8.14 -4.90 -8.78
CA SER A 15 -8.23 -3.46 -8.55
C SER A 15 -7.79 -2.66 -9.79
N SER A 16 -6.72 -3.05 -10.49
CA SER A 16 -6.33 -2.39 -11.74
C SER A 16 -7.43 -2.47 -12.79
N THR A 17 -8.10 -3.61 -12.92
CA THR A 17 -9.24 -3.81 -13.82
C THR A 17 -10.42 -2.92 -13.45
N ILE A 18 -10.75 -2.80 -12.16
CA ILE A 18 -11.82 -1.93 -11.66
C ILE A 18 -11.50 -0.46 -11.93
N LEU A 19 -10.26 -0.04 -11.65
CA LEU A 19 -9.80 1.34 -11.84
C LEU A 19 -9.70 1.74 -13.32
N ALA A 20 -9.43 0.80 -14.21
CA ALA A 20 -9.35 1.02 -15.66
C ALA A 20 -10.70 1.01 -16.37
N ALA A 21 -11.81 0.75 -15.65
CA ALA A 21 -13.13 0.69 -16.26
C ALA A 21 -13.50 2.06 -16.87
N PRO A 22 -14.13 2.10 -18.07
CA PRO A 22 -14.51 3.36 -18.74
C PRO A 22 -15.39 4.28 -17.89
N ALA A 23 -16.15 3.70 -16.97
CA ALA A 23 -16.81 4.39 -15.88
C ALA A 23 -16.61 3.57 -14.60
N LEU A 24 -15.97 4.16 -13.59
CA LEU A 24 -16.04 3.58 -12.25
C LEU A 24 -17.48 3.68 -11.76
N ALA A 25 -17.95 2.62 -11.11
CA ALA A 25 -19.17 2.72 -10.33
C ALA A 25 -18.96 3.67 -9.14
N ASP A 26 -20.04 4.28 -8.65
CA ASP A 26 -20.02 5.30 -7.59
C ASP A 26 -19.29 4.85 -6.31
N MET A 27 -19.48 3.58 -5.92
CA MET A 27 -18.87 3.00 -4.71
C MET A 27 -17.33 2.89 -4.83
N PRO A 28 -16.76 2.27 -5.89
CA PRO A 28 -15.33 2.34 -6.17
C PRO A 28 -14.76 3.76 -6.23
N GLU A 29 -15.45 4.71 -6.86
CA GLU A 29 -14.97 6.09 -6.98
C GLU A 29 -14.87 6.79 -5.61
N MET A 30 -15.89 6.58 -4.76
CA MET A 30 -15.92 7.11 -3.39
C MET A 30 -14.79 6.52 -2.55
N LEU A 31 -14.60 5.20 -2.62
CA LEU A 31 -13.54 4.49 -1.91
C LEU A 31 -12.14 4.99 -2.31
N VAL A 32 -11.89 5.17 -3.61
CA VAL A 32 -10.64 5.72 -4.14
C VAL A 32 -10.38 7.12 -3.58
N SER A 33 -11.41 7.96 -3.52
CA SER A 33 -11.31 9.32 -2.98
C SER A 33 -11.05 9.31 -1.46
N TYR A 34 -11.67 8.40 -0.71
CA TYR A 34 -11.44 8.26 0.72
C TYR A 34 -10.03 7.80 1.09
N VAL A 35 -9.41 6.96 0.25
CA VAL A 35 -8.07 6.43 0.52
C VAL A 35 -6.95 7.30 -0.07
N LEU A 36 -7.12 7.80 -1.29
CA LEU A 36 -6.08 8.56 -2.01
C LEU A 36 -6.30 10.07 -2.02
N GLY A 37 -7.45 10.56 -1.55
CA GLY A 37 -7.83 11.96 -1.57
C GLY A 37 -8.64 12.36 -2.80
N ASP A 38 -9.52 13.35 -2.64
CA ASP A 38 -10.51 13.73 -3.66
C ASP A 38 -9.91 14.19 -5.01
N SER A 39 -8.68 14.73 -4.99
CA SER A 39 -8.03 15.22 -6.21
C SER A 39 -7.49 14.08 -7.10
N VAL A 40 -7.62 12.82 -6.69
CA VAL A 40 -7.15 11.65 -7.45
C VAL A 40 -7.93 11.43 -8.75
N LYS A 41 -9.18 11.92 -8.84
CA LYS A 41 -10.08 11.69 -9.98
C LYS A 41 -9.48 12.12 -11.31
N GLU A 42 -8.76 13.24 -11.34
CA GLU A 42 -8.11 13.77 -12.53
C GLU A 42 -6.83 13.01 -12.91
N ARG A 43 -6.36 12.12 -12.04
CA ARG A 43 -5.08 11.40 -12.14
C ARG A 43 -5.23 9.89 -11.99
N LEU A 44 -6.43 9.38 -12.19
CA LEU A 44 -6.74 7.97 -12.01
C LEU A 44 -5.88 7.06 -12.92
N GLY A 45 -5.53 7.53 -14.11
CA GLY A 45 -4.61 6.82 -15.02
C GLY A 45 -3.27 6.48 -14.39
N GLU A 46 -2.69 7.39 -13.59
CA GLU A 46 -1.42 7.14 -12.88
C GLU A 46 -1.56 6.05 -11.80
N VAL A 47 -2.74 5.98 -11.15
CA VAL A 47 -3.05 4.92 -10.19
C VAL A 47 -3.20 3.58 -10.89
N VAL A 48 -3.89 3.55 -12.03
CA VAL A 48 -4.05 2.34 -12.86
C VAL A 48 -2.69 1.80 -13.31
N GLU A 49 -1.80 2.65 -13.80
CA GLU A 49 -0.44 2.28 -14.19
C GLU A 49 0.34 1.67 -13.01
N THR A 50 0.27 2.31 -11.86
CA THR A 50 0.91 1.84 -10.62
C THR A 50 0.39 0.46 -10.20
N TYR A 51 -0.93 0.27 -10.21
CA TYR A 51 -1.55 -1.01 -9.84
C TYR A 51 -1.23 -2.11 -10.85
N THR A 52 -1.20 -1.78 -12.14
CA THR A 52 -0.87 -2.72 -13.21
C THR A 52 0.58 -3.19 -13.09
N ALA A 53 1.51 -2.26 -12.86
CA ALA A 53 2.92 -2.59 -12.64
C ALA A 53 3.12 -3.45 -11.38
N THR A 54 2.45 -3.09 -10.27
CA THR A 54 2.48 -3.87 -9.01
C THR A 54 1.94 -5.28 -9.21
N ALA A 55 0.82 -5.43 -9.91
CA ALA A 55 0.25 -6.74 -10.23
C ALA A 55 1.19 -7.60 -11.08
N ALA A 56 1.83 -7.01 -12.10
CA ALA A 56 2.79 -7.70 -12.95
C ALA A 56 4.00 -8.22 -12.15
N MET A 57 4.56 -7.39 -11.27
CA MET A 57 5.67 -7.80 -10.41
C MET A 57 5.26 -8.87 -9.39
N LEU A 58 4.11 -8.72 -8.74
CA LEU A 58 3.56 -9.74 -7.83
C LEU A 58 3.32 -11.08 -8.53
N LYS A 59 2.94 -11.07 -9.81
CA LYS A 59 2.79 -12.27 -10.62
C LYS A 59 4.13 -12.99 -10.85
N GLU A 60 5.23 -12.25 -11.05
CA GLU A 60 6.57 -12.85 -11.18
C GLU A 60 7.00 -13.55 -9.87
N TYR A 61 6.65 -12.98 -8.71
CA TYR A 61 6.84 -13.62 -7.40
C TYR A 61 5.92 -14.84 -7.20
N ASP A 62 4.71 -14.86 -7.76
CA ASP A 62 3.77 -15.98 -7.66
C ASP A 62 4.18 -17.17 -8.55
N GLU A 63 4.57 -16.91 -9.79
CA GLU A 63 4.82 -17.95 -10.80
C GLU A 63 6.24 -18.53 -10.80
N GLY A 64 7.09 -18.12 -9.84
CA GLY A 64 8.48 -18.61 -9.76
C GLY A 64 9.42 -17.95 -10.79
N GLY A 65 9.11 -16.73 -11.23
CA GLY A 65 9.90 -15.95 -12.17
C GLY A 65 11.19 -15.39 -11.58
N GLU A 66 11.86 -14.47 -12.29
CA GLU A 66 13.16 -13.90 -11.87
C GLU A 66 13.12 -13.27 -10.46
N GLN A 67 11.97 -12.73 -10.07
CA GLN A 67 11.74 -12.10 -8.77
C GLN A 67 11.58 -13.11 -7.62
N TYR A 68 11.15 -14.34 -7.87
CA TYR A 68 10.90 -15.34 -6.81
C TYR A 68 12.11 -15.57 -5.90
N ASN A 69 13.32 -15.52 -6.46
CA ASN A 69 14.57 -15.69 -5.71
C ASN A 69 14.98 -14.46 -4.87
N GLN A 70 14.16 -13.41 -4.88
CA GLN A 70 14.44 -12.15 -4.20
C GLN A 70 13.72 -12.03 -2.85
N ILE A 71 13.18 -13.13 -2.32
CA ILE A 71 12.61 -13.16 -0.96
C ILE A 71 13.64 -13.69 0.04
N ALA A 72 13.96 -12.86 1.04
CA ALA A 72 14.86 -13.21 2.13
C ALA A 72 14.09 -13.34 3.45
N VAL A 73 13.95 -14.57 3.95
CA VAL A 73 13.32 -14.80 5.27
C VAL A 73 14.36 -14.63 6.37
N MET A 74 14.08 -13.72 7.30
CA MET A 74 14.93 -13.40 8.44
C MET A 74 14.33 -13.95 9.73
N LYS A 75 15.14 -14.52 10.63
CA LYS A 75 14.64 -15.04 11.92
C LYS A 75 13.97 -13.96 12.78
N SER A 76 14.56 -12.78 12.82
CA SER A 76 14.05 -11.64 13.59
C SER A 76 14.66 -10.34 13.08
N TYR A 77 13.86 -9.28 13.04
CA TYR A 77 14.35 -7.91 12.90
C TYR A 77 13.50 -7.00 13.77
N ARG A 78 14.12 -6.15 14.59
CA ARG A 78 13.38 -5.40 15.60
C ARG A 78 12.58 -4.28 14.96
N GLY A 79 11.26 -4.32 15.16
CA GLY A 79 10.36 -3.21 14.83
C GLY A 79 9.87 -3.16 13.38
N THR A 80 10.03 -4.24 12.61
CA THR A 80 9.41 -4.36 11.28
C THR A 80 9.01 -5.81 10.99
N ASP A 81 7.96 -5.97 10.19
CA ASP A 81 7.44 -7.26 9.74
C ASP A 81 8.02 -7.67 8.38
N ALA A 82 8.20 -6.68 7.50
CA ALA A 82 8.94 -6.78 6.26
C ALA A 82 9.63 -5.44 5.98
N PHE A 83 10.56 -5.44 5.03
CA PHE A 83 11.14 -4.22 4.47
C PHE A 83 11.81 -4.53 3.13
N ILE A 84 11.97 -3.50 2.30
CA ILE A 84 12.96 -3.48 1.23
C ILE A 84 14.15 -2.61 1.64
N ASP A 85 15.32 -2.95 1.09
CA ASP A 85 16.48 -2.07 1.11
C ASP A 85 16.57 -1.37 -0.25
N LEU A 86 16.42 -0.05 -0.28
CA LEU A 86 16.45 0.75 -1.51
C LEU A 86 17.81 0.72 -2.20
N GLU A 87 18.89 0.39 -1.46
CA GLU A 87 20.25 0.24 -1.99
C GLU A 87 20.52 -1.19 -2.48
N ASP A 88 19.62 -2.15 -2.20
CA ASP A 88 19.77 -3.51 -2.66
C ASP A 88 19.58 -3.60 -4.17
N GLN A 89 20.65 -3.90 -4.88
CA GLN A 89 20.65 -4.05 -6.34
C GLN A 89 19.73 -5.17 -6.82
N HIS A 90 19.45 -6.12 -5.95
CA HIS A 90 18.52 -7.22 -6.20
C HIS A 90 17.10 -6.94 -5.74
N LYS A 91 16.80 -5.71 -5.27
CA LYS A 91 15.47 -5.25 -4.83
C LYS A 91 14.72 -6.30 -3.97
N ARG A 92 15.45 -6.99 -3.06
CA ARG A 92 14.90 -8.08 -2.27
C ARG A 92 13.89 -7.59 -1.26
N ILE A 93 12.89 -8.43 -1.01
CA ILE A 93 11.94 -8.25 0.09
C ILE A 93 12.41 -9.10 1.26
N PHE A 94 12.76 -8.43 2.35
CA PHE A 94 13.13 -9.07 3.61
C PHE A 94 11.88 -9.25 4.46
N ILE A 95 11.61 -10.48 4.89
CA ILE A 95 10.41 -10.81 5.66
C ILE A 95 10.82 -11.47 6.97
N VAL A 96 10.29 -11.01 8.09
CA VAL A 96 10.51 -11.64 9.38
C VAL A 96 9.73 -12.95 9.46
N GLU A 97 10.38 -14.03 9.90
CA GLU A 97 9.79 -15.37 9.97
C GLU A 97 8.49 -15.41 10.80
N ASP A 98 8.46 -14.68 11.91
CA ASP A 98 7.27 -14.58 12.75
C ASP A 98 6.09 -13.90 12.04
N PHE A 99 6.34 -13.02 11.07
CA PHE A 99 5.30 -12.38 10.27
C PHE A 99 4.61 -13.38 9.34
N LEU A 100 5.31 -14.43 8.90
CA LEU A 100 4.73 -15.50 8.07
C LEU A 100 3.69 -16.36 8.83
N LYS A 101 3.61 -16.19 10.15
CA LYS A 101 2.60 -16.83 11.01
C LYS A 101 1.31 -16.02 11.10
N HIS A 102 1.27 -14.81 10.54
CA HIS A 102 0.07 -13.99 10.52
C HIS A 102 -0.96 -14.54 9.53
N HIS A 103 -2.20 -14.06 9.64
CA HIS A 103 -3.25 -14.39 8.70
C HIS A 103 -2.84 -14.02 7.28
N VAL A 104 -3.16 -14.90 6.32
CA VAL A 104 -2.71 -14.77 4.94
C VAL A 104 -3.09 -13.42 4.33
N ALA A 105 -4.23 -12.82 4.69
CA ALA A 105 -4.63 -11.50 4.20
C ALA A 105 -3.67 -10.40 4.70
N GLY A 106 -3.31 -10.42 5.99
CA GLY A 106 -2.33 -9.48 6.57
C GLY A 106 -0.95 -9.58 5.92
N THR A 107 -0.46 -10.81 5.72
CA THR A 107 0.80 -11.04 5.00
C THR A 107 0.72 -10.51 3.57
N SER A 108 -0.41 -10.70 2.89
CA SER A 108 -0.59 -10.29 1.50
C SER A 108 -0.65 -8.76 1.33
N ILE A 109 -1.30 -8.05 2.26
CA ILE A 109 -1.29 -6.58 2.29
C ILE A 109 0.15 -6.06 2.41
N THR A 110 0.94 -6.67 3.30
CA THR A 110 2.34 -6.26 3.51
C THR A 110 3.21 -6.58 2.29
N LEU A 111 3.03 -7.72 1.64
CA LEU A 111 3.72 -8.01 0.38
C LEU A 111 3.36 -7.01 -0.72
N GLY A 112 2.08 -6.65 -0.83
CA GLY A 112 1.63 -5.61 -1.76
C GLY A 112 2.26 -4.24 -1.46
N HIS A 113 2.38 -3.89 -0.18
CA HIS A 113 3.08 -2.69 0.29
C HIS A 113 4.56 -2.71 -0.14
N GLU A 114 5.31 -3.76 0.19
CA GLU A 114 6.74 -3.83 -0.13
C GLU A 114 7.00 -3.82 -1.65
N VAL A 115 6.21 -4.56 -2.43
CA VAL A 115 6.34 -4.59 -3.89
C VAL A 115 6.01 -3.22 -4.51
N SER A 116 5.07 -2.47 -3.92
CA SER A 116 4.73 -1.15 -4.44
C SER A 116 5.89 -0.16 -4.40
N HIS A 117 6.82 -0.28 -3.45
CA HIS A 117 8.03 0.53 -3.44
C HIS A 117 8.96 0.27 -4.65
N ILE A 118 8.95 -0.96 -5.19
CA ILE A 118 9.89 -1.45 -6.20
C ILE A 118 9.51 -1.00 -7.62
N VAL A 119 8.21 -0.99 -7.94
CA VAL A 119 7.68 -0.87 -9.32
C VAL A 119 7.80 0.51 -9.96
N ARG A 120 8.15 1.53 -9.19
CA ARG A 120 8.35 2.91 -9.69
C ARG A 120 9.66 3.50 -9.20
N ASP A 121 10.72 2.70 -9.19
CA ASP A 121 12.07 3.13 -8.80
C ASP A 121 12.09 3.99 -7.52
N ASN A 122 11.40 3.49 -6.47
CA ASN A 122 11.33 4.10 -5.15
C ASN A 122 10.55 5.44 -5.08
N GLU A 123 9.68 5.73 -6.06
CA GLU A 123 8.76 6.88 -5.99
C GLU A 123 7.63 6.69 -4.97
N ILE A 124 7.24 5.45 -4.72
CA ILE A 124 6.25 5.08 -3.70
C ILE A 124 7.01 4.87 -2.39
N LEU A 125 6.58 5.55 -1.33
CA LEU A 125 7.27 5.63 -0.04
C LEU A 125 6.27 5.53 1.13
N ASP A 126 6.78 5.60 2.35
CA ASP A 126 5.99 5.52 3.59
C ASP A 126 5.61 6.90 4.14
N PHE A 127 4.68 7.57 3.45
CA PHE A 127 4.15 8.85 3.91
C PHE A 127 3.17 8.70 5.08
N GLY A 128 2.48 7.56 5.19
CA GLY A 128 1.51 7.30 6.26
C GLY A 128 1.33 5.80 6.50
N TYR A 129 1.31 5.41 7.77
CA TYR A 129 0.97 4.05 8.19
C TYR A 129 -0.49 4.02 8.62
N LEU A 130 -1.27 3.17 7.95
CA LEU A 130 -2.66 2.91 8.28
C LEU A 130 -2.76 1.99 9.49
N ALA A 131 -3.95 1.89 10.08
CA ALA A 131 -4.21 0.93 11.16
C ALA A 131 -3.75 -0.48 10.74
N PRO A 132 -3.08 -1.23 11.64
CA PRO A 132 -2.48 -2.52 11.28
C PRO A 132 -3.54 -3.56 10.89
N GLY A 133 -4.69 -3.60 11.59
CA GLY A 133 -5.86 -4.39 11.21
C GLY A 133 -5.51 -5.86 10.94
N LEU A 134 -5.77 -6.33 9.72
CA LEU A 134 -5.43 -7.68 9.26
C LEU A 134 -3.95 -8.05 9.43
N ARG A 135 -3.04 -7.07 9.46
CA ARG A 135 -1.59 -7.31 9.65
C ARG A 135 -1.25 -7.83 11.04
N ASP A 136 -2.06 -7.58 12.06
CA ASP A 136 -1.81 -8.08 13.42
C ASP A 136 -2.50 -9.42 13.70
N GLU A 137 -3.33 -9.90 12.78
CA GLU A 137 -4.08 -11.13 12.95
C GLU A 137 -3.17 -12.35 12.89
N LYS A 138 -3.30 -13.24 13.88
CA LYS A 138 -2.46 -14.44 14.08
C LYS A 138 -3.24 -15.73 13.82
N GLU A 139 -4.57 -15.66 13.77
CA GLU A 139 -5.40 -16.82 13.51
C GLU A 139 -5.22 -17.31 12.06
N ALA A 140 -5.20 -18.63 11.89
CA ALA A 140 -5.05 -19.25 10.56
C ALA A 140 -6.28 -19.00 9.66
N ALA A 141 -7.44 -18.75 10.27
CA ALA A 141 -8.68 -18.39 9.62
C ALA A 141 -9.42 -17.37 10.50
N ILE A 142 -10.10 -16.40 9.89
CA ILE A 142 -10.91 -15.41 10.59
C ILE A 142 -12.35 -15.44 10.10
N SER A 143 -13.27 -14.92 10.91
CA SER A 143 -14.65 -14.75 10.49
C SER A 143 -14.78 -13.65 9.44
N GLU A 144 -15.81 -13.75 8.60
CA GLU A 144 -16.15 -12.65 7.67
C GLU A 144 -16.41 -11.31 8.39
N GLU A 145 -17.07 -11.34 9.55
CA GLU A 145 -17.31 -10.15 10.36
C GLU A 145 -16.00 -9.48 10.83
N SER A 146 -15.05 -10.28 11.33
CA SER A 146 -13.73 -9.77 11.74
C SER A 146 -12.95 -9.22 10.54
N TYR A 147 -12.95 -9.93 9.41
CA TYR A 147 -12.30 -9.45 8.18
C TYR A 147 -12.85 -8.09 7.74
N LEU A 148 -14.18 -7.92 7.71
CA LEU A 148 -14.83 -6.66 7.36
C LEU A 148 -14.50 -5.55 8.37
N THR A 149 -14.54 -5.86 9.66
CA THR A 149 -14.17 -4.91 10.73
C THR A 149 -12.75 -4.38 10.54
N HIS A 150 -11.80 -5.24 10.13
CA HIS A 150 -10.43 -4.82 9.86
C HIS A 150 -10.32 -3.94 8.61
N LEU A 151 -11.07 -4.24 7.54
CA LEU A 151 -11.12 -3.37 6.35
C LEU A 151 -11.74 -2.01 6.68
N GLU A 152 -12.82 -1.97 7.45
CA GLU A 152 -13.44 -0.74 7.92
C GLU A 152 -12.49 0.10 8.78
N GLY A 153 -11.73 -0.53 9.69
CA GLY A 153 -10.69 0.14 10.45
C GLY A 153 -9.57 0.71 9.57
N GLY A 154 -9.17 -0.03 8.53
CA GLY A 154 -8.23 0.44 7.51
C GLY A 154 -8.77 1.65 6.74
N LEU A 155 -10.05 1.62 6.35
CA LEU A 155 -10.71 2.72 5.62
C LEU A 155 -10.80 3.96 6.50
N GLN A 156 -11.25 3.80 7.74
CA GLN A 156 -11.32 4.90 8.70
C GLN A 156 -9.95 5.54 8.91
N SER A 157 -8.90 4.72 9.05
CA SER A 157 -7.54 5.23 9.16
C SER A 157 -7.11 6.00 7.91
N ALA A 158 -7.41 5.50 6.71
CA ALA A 158 -7.11 6.18 5.46
C ALA A 158 -7.86 7.53 5.32
N MET A 159 -9.11 7.58 5.78
CA MET A 159 -9.91 8.82 5.82
C MET A 159 -9.31 9.87 6.76
N GLU A 160 -8.70 9.47 7.88
CA GLU A 160 -7.98 10.41 8.76
C GLU A 160 -6.80 11.09 8.03
N TYR A 161 -6.15 10.38 7.09
CA TYR A 161 -5.10 10.95 6.25
C TYR A 161 -5.67 11.84 5.14
N SER A 162 -6.66 11.37 4.37
CA SER A 162 -7.23 12.13 3.25
C SER A 162 -7.94 13.41 3.69
N TYR A 163 -8.56 13.41 4.88
CA TYR A 163 -9.15 14.60 5.52
C TYR A 163 -8.17 15.43 6.35
N GLY A 164 -6.89 15.09 6.34
CA GLY A 164 -5.82 15.91 6.91
C GLY A 164 -5.70 15.87 8.44
N GLN A 165 -6.43 14.98 9.11
CA GLN A 165 -6.32 14.76 10.55
C GLN A 165 -4.93 14.22 10.93
N LYS A 166 -4.25 13.55 9.99
CA LYS A 166 -2.87 13.05 10.14
C LYS A 166 -1.80 13.91 9.47
N ASN A 167 -2.09 15.16 9.09
CA ASN A 167 -1.10 16.05 8.47
C ASN A 167 0.23 16.15 9.25
N PRO A 168 0.23 16.35 10.59
CA PRO A 168 1.49 16.39 11.34
C PRO A 168 2.27 15.07 11.30
N HIS A 169 1.57 13.94 11.19
CA HIS A 169 2.21 12.64 11.06
C HIS A 169 2.86 12.48 9.68
N MET A 170 2.11 12.73 8.60
CA MET A 170 2.65 12.67 7.23
C MET A 170 3.85 13.59 7.04
N PHE A 171 3.76 14.82 7.56
CA PHE A 171 4.85 15.78 7.46
C PHE A 171 6.13 15.29 8.15
N ARG A 172 6.01 14.72 9.35
CA ARG A 172 7.16 14.12 10.04
C ARG A 172 7.76 12.94 9.28
N SER A 173 6.95 12.14 8.60
CA SER A 173 7.46 11.07 7.73
C SER A 173 8.29 11.64 6.58
N VAL A 174 7.80 12.70 5.92
CA VAL A 174 8.54 13.43 4.87
C VAL A 174 9.87 13.96 5.42
N GLU A 175 9.86 14.68 6.54
CA GLU A 175 11.08 15.22 7.16
C GLU A 175 12.09 14.11 7.47
N ARG A 176 11.62 13.00 8.05
CA ARG A 176 12.46 11.84 8.36
C ARG A 176 13.07 11.21 7.12
N MET A 177 12.29 11.05 6.06
CA MET A 177 12.77 10.48 4.79
C MET A 177 13.79 11.38 4.11
N MET A 178 13.59 12.70 4.17
CA MET A 178 14.57 13.67 3.66
C MET A 178 15.87 13.64 4.47
N GLN A 179 15.78 13.59 5.81
CA GLN A 179 16.96 13.48 6.69
C GLN A 179 17.77 12.21 6.43
N LYS A 180 17.11 11.14 6.01
CA LYS A 180 17.73 9.85 5.66
C LYS A 180 18.14 9.73 4.19
N ASN A 181 17.99 10.79 3.39
CA ASN A 181 18.22 10.79 1.94
C ASN A 181 17.37 9.77 1.16
N VAL A 182 16.26 9.28 1.73
CA VAL A 182 15.29 8.41 1.05
C VAL A 182 14.42 9.24 0.10
N LEU A 183 14.05 10.46 0.52
CA LEU A 183 13.30 11.41 -0.30
C LEU A 183 14.17 12.61 -0.66
N GLY A 184 14.50 12.75 -1.93
CA GLY A 184 15.27 13.90 -2.44
C GLY A 184 14.51 15.22 -2.32
N THR A 185 15.25 16.31 -2.15
CA THR A 185 14.72 17.69 -2.02
C THR A 185 13.80 18.09 -3.18
N GLU A 186 14.21 17.85 -4.42
CA GLU A 186 13.42 18.24 -5.60
C GLU A 186 12.07 17.53 -5.63
N ARG A 187 12.08 16.22 -5.36
CA ARG A 187 10.86 15.41 -5.28
C ARG A 187 9.96 15.82 -4.11
N ALA A 188 10.54 16.11 -2.95
CA ALA A 188 9.77 16.63 -1.81
C ALA A 188 9.06 17.95 -2.16
N MET A 189 9.76 18.86 -2.84
CA MET A 189 9.20 20.13 -3.29
C MET A 189 8.10 19.94 -4.33
N GLU A 190 8.27 19.00 -5.27
CA GLU A 190 7.25 18.63 -6.25
C GLU A 190 5.98 18.09 -5.57
N LEU A 191 6.13 17.14 -4.64
CA LEU A 191 5.02 16.56 -3.89
C LEU A 191 4.25 17.63 -3.11
N PHE A 192 4.95 18.62 -2.54
CA PHE A 192 4.37 19.74 -1.81
C PHE A 192 3.88 20.90 -2.69
N LYS A 193 4.11 20.82 -4.01
CA LYS A 193 3.81 21.86 -5.00
C LYS A 193 4.42 23.22 -4.60
N VAL A 194 5.69 23.22 -4.18
CA VAL A 194 6.43 24.40 -3.75
C VAL A 194 7.68 24.64 -4.61
N LYS A 195 8.15 25.89 -4.65
CA LYS A 195 9.36 26.29 -5.41
C LYS A 195 10.59 26.49 -4.53
N SER A 196 10.43 26.45 -3.21
CA SER A 196 11.52 26.61 -2.24
C SER A 196 11.36 25.63 -1.10
N MET A 197 12.49 25.12 -0.60
CA MET A 197 12.54 24.29 0.61
C MET A 197 11.98 25.00 1.85
N GLN A 198 12.07 26.33 1.90
CA GLN A 198 11.52 27.12 3.01
C GLN A 198 9.98 27.08 3.06
N ASP A 199 9.35 26.76 1.94
CA ASP A 199 7.88 26.65 1.84
C ASP A 199 7.37 25.24 2.17
N LEU A 200 8.28 24.28 2.39
CA LEU A 200 7.93 22.93 2.80
C LEU A 200 7.57 22.94 4.30
N LYS A 201 6.27 22.92 4.58
CA LYS A 201 5.70 23.03 5.92
C LYS A 201 4.40 22.25 6.05
N VAL A 202 4.05 21.85 7.27
CA VAL A 202 2.85 21.05 7.56
C VAL A 202 1.57 21.71 7.04
N GLU A 203 1.51 23.05 7.02
CA GLU A 203 0.34 23.81 6.55
C GLU A 203 0.08 23.62 5.05
N ARG A 204 1.09 23.23 4.26
CA ARG A 204 0.85 22.87 2.84
C ARG A 204 -0.01 21.64 2.70
N LEU A 205 -0.03 20.74 3.68
CA LEU A 205 -0.91 19.58 3.69
C LEU A 205 -2.38 19.95 3.95
N SER A 206 -2.71 21.21 4.23
CA SER A 206 -4.12 21.66 4.23
C SER A 206 -4.72 21.68 2.82
N ASP A 207 -3.88 21.74 1.78
CA ASP A 207 -4.26 21.62 0.38
C ASP A 207 -4.59 20.16 0.02
N PRO A 208 -5.82 19.82 -0.38
CA PRO A 208 -6.21 18.46 -0.74
C PRO A 208 -5.37 17.87 -1.89
N GLY A 209 -4.94 18.70 -2.84
CA GLY A 209 -4.11 18.26 -3.96
C GLY A 209 -2.70 17.87 -3.52
N VAL A 210 -2.17 18.52 -2.48
CA VAL A 210 -0.87 18.13 -1.89
C VAL A 210 -1.00 16.83 -1.10
N ARG A 211 -2.08 16.65 -0.32
CA ARG A 211 -2.31 15.36 0.36
C ARG A 211 -2.45 14.22 -0.64
N THR A 212 -3.22 14.44 -1.70
CA THR A 212 -3.40 13.48 -2.79
C THR A 212 -2.07 13.06 -3.41
N ASN A 213 -1.17 14.02 -3.66
CA ASN A 213 0.19 13.72 -4.15
C ASN A 213 0.91 12.72 -3.26
N LEU A 214 0.84 12.89 -1.94
CA LEU A 214 1.51 11.99 -1.00
C LEU A 214 0.79 10.64 -0.88
N LEU A 215 -0.54 10.63 -0.85
CA LEU A 215 -1.32 9.40 -0.66
C LEU A 215 -1.29 8.48 -1.89
N MET A 216 -1.29 9.04 -3.10
CA MET A 216 -1.08 8.27 -4.34
C MET A 216 0.32 7.64 -4.41
N ASN A 217 1.29 8.17 -3.67
CA ASN A 217 2.65 7.66 -3.58
C ASN A 217 2.91 7.00 -2.22
N ASN A 218 1.86 6.60 -1.48
CA ASN A 218 1.99 5.96 -0.18
C ASN A 218 1.73 4.45 -0.29
N ALA A 219 2.73 3.63 0.01
CA ALA A 219 2.65 2.17 -0.13
C ALA A 219 1.45 1.58 0.64
N ASP A 220 1.25 2.03 1.88
CA ASP A 220 0.17 1.55 2.75
C ASP A 220 -1.22 1.89 2.19
N SER A 221 -1.38 3.08 1.60
CA SER A 221 -2.63 3.50 0.95
C SER A 221 -2.93 2.65 -0.28
N LEU A 222 -1.92 2.38 -1.11
CA LEU A 222 -2.07 1.57 -2.32
C LEU A 222 -2.39 0.11 -1.97
N ALA A 223 -1.66 -0.48 -1.03
CA ALA A 223 -1.88 -1.85 -0.60
C ALA A 223 -3.29 -2.04 -0.01
N MET A 224 -3.72 -1.15 0.89
CA MET A 224 -5.03 -1.26 1.52
C MET A 224 -6.19 -1.06 0.52
N LEU A 225 -6.09 -0.05 -0.35
CA LEU A 225 -7.12 0.19 -1.37
C LEU A 225 -7.27 -1.00 -2.32
N SER A 226 -6.19 -1.73 -2.63
CA SER A 226 -6.25 -2.93 -3.47
C SER A 226 -7.12 -4.04 -2.85
N PHE A 227 -7.11 -4.19 -1.53
CA PHE A 227 -7.93 -5.19 -0.83
C PHE A 227 -9.39 -4.75 -0.73
N MET A 228 -9.64 -3.46 -0.57
CA MET A 228 -10.99 -2.90 -0.50
C MET A 228 -11.70 -2.96 -1.85
N LEU A 229 -11.01 -2.57 -2.94
CA LEU A 229 -11.58 -2.65 -4.29
C LEU A 229 -11.81 -4.10 -4.74
N ALA A 230 -10.89 -5.00 -4.42
CA ALA A 230 -10.98 -6.41 -4.78
C ALA A 230 -11.71 -7.29 -3.75
N GLU A 231 -12.42 -6.71 -2.78
CA GLU A 231 -12.94 -7.39 -1.59
C GLU A 231 -13.65 -8.71 -1.92
N SER A 232 -14.58 -8.69 -2.89
CA SER A 232 -15.35 -9.88 -3.28
C SER A 232 -14.44 -11.02 -3.79
N ALA A 233 -13.47 -10.71 -4.65
CA ALA A 233 -12.53 -11.69 -5.19
C ALA A 233 -11.58 -12.22 -4.11
N VAL A 234 -11.09 -11.33 -3.24
CA VAL A 234 -10.21 -11.67 -2.10
C VAL A 234 -10.95 -12.59 -1.13
N LYS A 235 -12.16 -12.25 -0.70
CA LYS A 235 -12.98 -13.11 0.17
C LYS A 235 -13.26 -14.47 -0.46
N GLY A 236 -13.63 -14.50 -1.74
CA GLY A 236 -13.83 -15.75 -2.47
C GLY A 236 -12.59 -16.65 -2.44
N ARG A 237 -11.41 -16.07 -2.65
CA ARG A 237 -10.14 -16.81 -2.59
C ARG A 237 -9.80 -17.28 -1.18
N LEU A 238 -9.96 -16.43 -0.16
CA LEU A 238 -9.71 -16.78 1.23
C LEU A 238 -10.61 -17.94 1.70
N ARG A 239 -11.90 -17.92 1.38
CA ARG A 239 -12.84 -19.02 1.66
C ARG A 239 -12.41 -20.32 1.00
N SER A 240 -11.97 -20.27 -0.27
CA SER A 240 -11.49 -21.45 -0.98
C SER A 240 -10.26 -22.11 -0.32
N TRP A 241 -9.51 -21.36 0.48
CA TRP A 241 -8.37 -21.84 1.25
C TRP A 241 -8.69 -22.19 2.69
N GLY A 242 -9.94 -22.03 3.13
CA GLY A 242 -10.35 -22.16 4.53
C GLY A 242 -9.77 -21.07 5.45
N ALA A 243 -9.31 -19.95 4.89
CA ALA A 243 -8.73 -18.83 5.64
C ALA A 243 -9.79 -17.75 5.99
N LEU A 244 -11.00 -17.86 5.46
CA LEU A 244 -12.15 -17.03 5.85
C LEU A 244 -13.32 -17.98 6.12
N VAL A 245 -13.95 -17.85 7.29
CA VAL A 245 -15.05 -18.71 7.75
C VAL A 245 -16.32 -17.93 8.05
#